data_AF-A0A2N3BHW5-F1
#
_entry.id   AF-A0A2N3BHW5-F1
#
_cell.length_a   1.000
_cell.length_b   1.000
_cell.length_c   1.000
_cell.angle_alpha   90.00
_cell.angle_beta   90.00
_cell.angle_gamma   90.00
#
_symmetry.space_group_name_H-M   'P 1'
#
loop_
_entity.id
_entity.type
_entity.pdbx_description
1 polymer ?
#
loop_
_entity_poly.entity_id
_entity_poly.type
_entity_poly.pdbx_seq_one_letter_code
_entity_poly.pdbx_strand_id
1 'polypeptide(L)'
;MAVSNAPGSKLPGTMTSAAWAVAGSLIAGTILSIIIAAKAQDAPMAAHAWLFAFAFAAGVMALGQRHLNATTHGGALEDDGTGYSDGVVKAGAIATLFWGVAGFL
;
A
#
# COMPACT_ATOMS: atom_id res chain seq x y z
N MET A 1 10.47 2.80 25.80
CA MET A 1 10.04 3.22 24.45
C MET A 1 9.83 4.72 24.50
N ALA A 2 10.80 5.52 24.05
CA ALA A 2 10.72 6.97 24.17
C ALA A 2 9.83 7.53 23.06
N VAL A 3 8.67 8.09 23.42
CA VAL A 3 7.88 8.98 22.57
C VAL A 3 8.56 10.35 22.63
N SER A 4 9.24 10.74 21.56
CA SER A 4 9.80 12.08 21.42
C SER A 4 8.72 13.05 20.95
N ASN A 5 8.33 13.99 21.81
CA ASN A 5 7.38 15.08 21.53
C ASN A 5 8.03 16.28 20.82
N ALA A 6 9.08 16.08 20.02
CA ALA A 6 9.71 17.16 19.24
C ALA A 6 9.02 17.29 17.86
N PRO A 7 8.53 18.49 17.47
CA PRO A 7 8.02 18.70 16.12
C PRO A 7 9.17 18.58 15.11
N GLY A 8 9.10 17.60 14.21
CA GLY A 8 9.78 17.67 12.92
C GLY A 8 10.94 16.71 12.65
N SER A 9 11.60 16.08 13.62
CA SER A 9 12.70 15.14 13.32
C SER A 9 12.21 13.69 13.23
N LYS A 10 11.49 13.35 12.15
CA LYS A 10 11.30 11.91 11.84
C LYS A 10 12.65 11.36 11.39
N LEU A 11 13.23 10.46 12.17
CA LEU A 11 14.43 9.72 11.78
C LEU A 11 14.21 9.12 10.39
N PRO A 12 15.18 9.25 9.45
CA PRO A 12 15.06 8.72 8.10
C PRO A 12 14.59 7.26 8.13
N GLY A 13 13.52 6.97 7.39
CA GLY A 13 12.87 5.66 7.36
C GLY A 13 11.75 5.41 8.36
N THR A 14 11.49 6.27 9.35
CA THR A 14 10.40 6.00 10.32
C THR A 14 9.04 5.95 9.62
N MET A 15 8.40 4.78 9.60
CA MET A 15 7.05 4.62 9.05
C MET A 15 6.02 5.31 9.95
N THR A 16 5.15 6.10 9.35
CA THR A 16 4.04 6.74 10.07
C THR A 16 3.03 5.68 10.55
N SER A 17 2.21 6.00 11.54
CA SER A 17 1.13 5.11 11.99
C SER A 17 0.19 4.73 10.85
N ALA A 18 -0.09 5.68 9.94
CA ALA A 18 -0.85 5.42 8.72
C ALA A 18 -0.14 4.42 7.79
N ALA A 19 1.17 4.52 7.62
CA ALA A 19 1.93 3.58 6.79
C ALA A 19 1.92 2.17 7.39
N TRP A 20 2.00 2.04 8.72
CA TRP A 20 1.81 0.77 9.42
C TRP A 20 0.40 0.20 9.26
N ALA A 21 -0.63 1.05 9.35
CA ALA A 21 -2.01 0.63 9.12
C ALA A 21 -2.19 0.09 7.68
N VAL A 22 -1.65 0.78 6.68
CA VAL A 22 -1.68 0.32 5.28
C VAL A 22 -0.95 -1.02 5.12
N ALA A 23 0.25 -1.17 5.69
CA ALA A 23 0.97 -2.45 5.65
C ALA A 23 0.14 -3.58 6.27
N GLY A 24 -0.47 -3.34 7.43
CA GLY A 24 -1.36 -4.30 8.08
C GLY A 24 -2.58 -4.67 7.23
N SER A 25 -3.23 -3.69 6.60
CA SER A 25 -4.37 -3.93 5.70
C SER A 25 -3.98 -4.76 4.47
N LEU A 26 -2.81 -4.50 3.88
CA LEU A 26 -2.33 -5.29 2.73
C LEU A 26 -2.01 -6.74 3.12
N ILE A 27 -1.37 -6.95 4.29
CA ILE A 27 -1.09 -8.31 4.80
C ILE A 27 -2.40 -9.05 5.08
N ALA A 28 -3.34 -8.42 5.78
CA ALA A 28 -4.65 -9.01 6.07
C ALA A 28 -5.42 -9.32 4.78
N GLY A 29 -5.42 -8.40 3.81
CA GLY A 29 -6.04 -8.59 2.50
C GLY A 29 -5.43 -9.76 1.72
N THR A 30 -4.10 -9.93 1.78
CA THR A 30 -3.40 -11.07 1.17
C THR A 30 -3.90 -12.39 1.74
N ILE A 31 -3.92 -12.52 3.08
CA ILE A 31 -4.36 -13.74 3.77
C ILE A 31 -5.84 -14.04 3.46
N LEU A 32 -6.69 -13.02 3.55
CA LEU A 32 -8.12 -13.15 3.25
C LEU A 32 -8.33 -13.64 1.81
N SER A 33 -7.61 -13.07 0.86
CA SER A 33 -7.73 -13.43 -0.57
C SER A 33 -7.31 -14.88 -0.83
N ILE A 34 -6.25 -15.36 -0.16
CA ILE A 34 -5.85 -16.78 -0.24
C ILE A 34 -6.94 -17.70 0.33
N ILE A 35 -7.56 -17.35 1.46
CA ILE A 35 -8.66 -18.13 2.04
C ILE A 35 -9.85 -18.19 1.07
N ILE A 36 -10.19 -17.07 0.42
CA ILE A 36 -11.25 -17.01 -0.58
C ILE A 36 -10.91 -17.89 -1.78
N ALA A 37 -9.68 -17.79 -2.30
CA ALA A 37 -9.22 -18.59 -3.44
C ALA A 37 -9.29 -20.09 -3.14
N ALA A 38 -8.88 -20.51 -1.93
CA ALA A 38 -8.93 -21.90 -1.49
C ALA A 38 -10.37 -22.45 -1.33
N LYS A 39 -11.36 -21.58 -1.14
CA LYS A 39 -12.77 -21.94 -0.92
C LYS A 39 -13.68 -21.63 -2.10
N ALA A 40 -13.15 -21.05 -3.18
CA ALA A 40 -13.93 -20.66 -4.35
C ALA A 40 -14.63 -21.89 -4.97
N GLN A 41 -15.92 -21.74 -5.29
CA GLN A 41 -16.75 -22.80 -5.88
C GLN A 41 -16.76 -22.75 -7.42
N ASP A 42 -16.29 -21.65 -7.98
CA ASP A 42 -16.26 -21.38 -9.41
C ASP A 42 -14.92 -20.76 -9.82
N ALA A 43 -14.55 -20.96 -11.09
CA ALA A 43 -13.28 -20.50 -11.63
C ALA A 43 -13.14 -18.96 -11.67
N PRO A 44 -14.18 -18.18 -12.03
CA PRO A 44 -14.10 -16.72 -12.00
C PRO A 44 -13.75 -16.16 -10.61
N MET A 45 -14.40 -16.64 -9.55
CA MET A 45 -14.10 -16.19 -8.19
C MET A 45 -12.68 -16.57 -7.76
N ALA A 46 -12.24 -17.78 -8.08
CA ALA A 46 -10.87 -18.22 -7.80
C ALA A 46 -9.82 -17.31 -8.48
N ALA A 47 -10.06 -16.94 -9.75
CA ALA A 47 -9.15 -16.06 -10.50
C ALA A 47 -9.02 -14.67 -9.85
N HIS A 48 -10.13 -14.05 -9.45
CA HIS A 48 -10.12 -12.75 -8.78
C HIS A 48 -9.44 -12.81 -7.41
N ALA A 49 -9.72 -13.86 -6.64
CA ALA A 49 -9.10 -14.05 -5.33
C ALA A 49 -7.57 -14.19 -5.44
N TRP A 50 -7.07 -14.93 -6.44
CA TRP A 50 -5.64 -14.99 -6.71
C TRP A 50 -5.06 -13.65 -7.19
N LEU A 51 -5.76 -12.94 -8.08
CA LEU A 51 -5.36 -11.60 -8.52
C LEU A 51 -5.17 -10.66 -7.33
N PHE A 52 -6.14 -10.61 -6.40
CA PHE A 52 -6.04 -9.78 -5.21
C PHE A 52 -4.93 -10.23 -4.26
N ALA A 53 -4.76 -11.54 -4.05
CA ALA A 53 -3.67 -12.06 -3.24
C ALA A 53 -2.30 -11.58 -3.74
N PHE A 54 -2.06 -11.67 -5.05
CA PHE A 54 -0.81 -11.20 -5.65
C PHE A 54 -0.67 -9.68 -5.60
N ALA A 55 -1.75 -8.93 -5.87
CA ALA A 55 -1.72 -7.47 -5.82
C ALA A 55 -1.40 -6.95 -4.41
N PHE A 56 -2.01 -7.52 -3.38
CA PHE A 56 -1.74 -7.13 -1.99
C PHE A 56 -0.32 -7.51 -1.55
N ALA A 57 0.16 -8.71 -1.90
CA ALA A 57 1.52 -9.13 -1.61
C ALA A 57 2.56 -8.20 -2.29
N ALA A 58 2.32 -7.86 -3.56
CA ALA A 58 3.13 -6.88 -4.29
C ALA A 58 3.12 -5.50 -3.62
N GLY A 59 1.97 -5.06 -3.10
CA GLY A 59 1.85 -3.83 -2.33
C GLY A 59 2.72 -3.81 -1.08
N VAL A 60 2.77 -4.91 -0.32
CA VAL A 60 3.66 -5.04 0.87
C VAL A 60 5.13 -4.94 0.45
N MET A 61 5.52 -5.64 -0.61
CA MET A 61 6.90 -5.59 -1.13
C MET A 61 7.29 -4.19 -1.58
N ALA A 62 6.42 -3.50 -2.32
CA ALA A 62 6.66 -2.13 -2.78
C ALA A 62 6.81 -1.14 -1.61
N LEU A 63 5.99 -1.29 -0.57
CA LEU A 63 6.09 -0.47 0.63
C LEU A 63 7.39 -0.72 1.40
N GLY A 64 7.81 -1.99 1.51
CA GLY A 64 9.09 -2.36 2.10
C GLY A 64 10.28 -1.81 1.31
N GLN A 65 10.28 -1.97 -0.02
CA GLN A 65 11.31 -1.40 -0.91
C GLN A 65 11.41 0.12 -0.78
N ARG A 66 10.27 0.82 -0.73
CA ARG A 66 10.25 2.28 -0.49
C ARG A 66 10.90 2.63 0.84
N HIS A 67 10.58 1.89 1.91
CA HIS A 67 11.16 2.12 3.23
C HIS A 67 12.69 1.92 3.23
N LEU A 68 13.17 0.83 2.62
CA LEU A 68 14.60 0.54 2.48
C LEU A 68 15.33 1.58 1.62
N ASN A 69 14.69 2.08 0.56
CA ASN A 69 15.28 3.13 -0.27
C ASN A 69 15.43 4.43 0.52
N ALA A 70 14.42 4.81 1.31
CA ALA A 70 14.45 6.01 2.14
C ALA A 70 15.48 5.96 3.28
N THR A 71 15.77 4.77 3.84
CA THR A 71 16.84 4.60 4.83
C THR A 71 18.23 4.62 4.20
N THR A 72 18.37 4.16 2.95
CA THR A 72 19.68 4.00 2.28
C THR A 72 20.14 5.27 1.55
N HIS A 73 19.22 6.03 0.93
CA HIS A 73 19.56 7.15 0.04
C HIS A 73 19.22 8.54 0.62
N GLY A 74 18.77 8.61 1.88
CA GLY A 74 18.29 9.84 2.50
C GLY A 74 16.78 10.08 2.26
N GLY A 75 16.17 10.85 3.17
CA GLY A 75 14.73 11.14 3.16
C GLY A 75 14.27 11.90 1.92
N ALA A 76 12.97 11.83 1.63
CA ALA A 76 12.36 12.49 0.47
C ALA A 76 12.74 13.98 0.42
N LEU A 77 13.17 14.43 -0.76
CA LEU A 77 13.39 15.84 -1.07
C LEU A 77 12.12 16.62 -0.74
N GLU A 78 12.27 17.81 -0.14
CA GLU A 78 11.17 18.74 0.07
C GLU A 78 10.47 19.03 -1.26
N ASP A 79 9.13 19.01 -1.25
CA ASP A 79 8.31 19.32 -2.41
C ASP A 79 8.43 20.81 -2.72
N ASP A 80 9.23 21.15 -3.73
CA ASP A 80 9.45 22.54 -4.17
C ASP A 80 8.30 23.08 -5.04
N GLY A 81 7.21 22.32 -5.20
CA GLY A 81 6.06 22.68 -6.03
C GLY A 81 6.27 22.44 -7.53
N THR A 82 7.46 22.03 -7.96
CA THR A 82 7.75 21.53 -9.32
C THR A 82 7.74 19.99 -9.40
N GLY A 83 7.51 19.34 -8.25
CA GLY A 83 7.44 17.90 -8.11
C GLY A 83 6.28 17.23 -8.86
N TYR A 84 6.37 15.91 -8.97
CA TYR A 84 5.33 15.06 -9.57
C TYR A 84 3.97 15.28 -8.86
N SER A 85 2.88 15.42 -9.63
CA SER A 85 1.53 15.66 -9.10
C SER A 85 0.91 14.42 -8.43
N ASP A 86 1.51 13.95 -7.34
CA ASP A 86 1.16 12.71 -6.64
C ASP A 86 -0.29 12.73 -6.10
N GLY A 87 -0.81 13.92 -5.77
CA GLY A 87 -2.21 14.09 -5.36
C GLY A 87 -3.22 13.65 -6.43
N VAL A 88 -3.02 14.07 -7.68
CA VAL A 88 -3.89 13.70 -8.81
C VAL A 88 -3.75 12.21 -9.11
N VAL A 89 -2.52 11.69 -9.10
CA VAL A 89 -2.23 10.28 -9.38
C VAL A 89 -2.84 9.38 -8.32
N LYS A 90 -2.74 9.75 -7.05
CA LYS A 90 -3.35 9.01 -5.95
C LYS A 90 -4.88 9.04 -6.02
N ALA A 91 -5.49 10.18 -6.32
CA ALA A 91 -6.94 10.28 -6.52
C ALA A 91 -7.40 9.43 -7.70
N GLY A 92 -6.67 9.47 -8.82
CA GLY A 92 -6.91 8.64 -10.00
C GLY A 92 -6.82 7.14 -9.68
N ALA A 93 -5.77 6.72 -8.97
CA ALA A 93 -5.60 5.32 -8.57
C ALA A 93 -6.75 4.83 -7.67
N ILE A 94 -7.21 5.65 -6.72
CA ILE A 94 -8.37 5.34 -5.87
C ILE A 94 -9.64 5.20 -6.73
N ALA A 95 -9.86 6.14 -7.67
CA ALA A 95 -11.01 6.09 -8.57
C ALA A 95 -10.99 4.85 -9.47
N THR A 96 -9.82 4.46 -10.00
CA THR A 96 -9.65 3.24 -10.80
C THR A 96 -9.99 1.99 -10.01
N LEU A 97 -9.53 1.88 -8.76
CA LEU A 97 -9.89 0.74 -7.91
C LEU A 97 -11.39 0.72 -7.59
N PHE A 98 -11.96 1.87 -7.23
CA PHE A 98 -13.39 1.97 -6.93
C PHE A 98 -14.25 1.54 -8.13
N TRP A 99 -14.03 2.14 -9.30
CA TRP A 99 -14.80 1.82 -10.50
C TRP A 99 -14.46 0.45 -11.07
N GLY A 100 -13.22 -0.02 -10.92
CA GLY A 100 -12.83 -1.38 -11.31
C GLY A 100 -13.59 -2.43 -10.51
N VAL A 101 -13.69 -2.27 -9.19
CA VAL A 101 -14.49 -3.17 -8.33
C VAL A 101 -15.98 -3.04 -8.64
N ALA A 102 -16.49 -1.81 -8.83
CA ALA A 102 -17.89 -1.59 -9.18
C ALA A 102 -18.29 -2.23 -10.51
N GLY A 103 -17.38 -2.27 -11.49
CA GLY A 103 -17.61 -2.93 -12.78
C GLY A 103 -17.54 -4.47 -12.73
N PHE A 104 -17.12 -5.05 -11.59
CA PHE A 104 -17.11 -6.51 -11.37
C PHE A 104 -18.36 -7.00 -10.60
N LEU A 105 -19.23 -6.09 -10.13
CA LEU A 105 -20.54 -6.38 -9.54
C LEU A 105 -21.60 -6.56 -10.64
#